data_AF-A0A139PHV1-F1
#
_entry.id   AF-A0A139PHV1-F1
#
_cell.length_a   1.000
_cell.length_b   1.000
_cell.length_c   1.000
_cell.angle_alpha   90.00
_cell.angle_beta   90.00
_cell.angle_gamma   90.00
#
_symmetry.space_group_name_H-M   'P 1'
#
loop_
_entity.id
_entity.type
_entity.pdbx_description
1 polymer ?
#
loop_
_entity_poly.entity_id
_entity_poly.type
_entity_poly.pdbx_seq_one_letter_code
_entity_poly.pdbx_strand_id
1 'polypeptide(L)'
;MTVDDLVRILKEPRNALVKQYQTLLSYDDVELEFDDEALQEIAHKAIERKTGARGLRSIIEETMLDVMFEVPSQENVKLVRITKEAVDGTEKPILETA
;
A
#
# COMPACT_ATOMS: atom_id res chain seq x y z
N MET A 1 -5.77 8.87 -18.34
CA MET A 1 -6.13 8.37 -17.01
C MET A 1 -5.81 9.46 -16.02
N THR A 2 -6.78 9.83 -15.20
CA THR A 2 -6.64 10.78 -14.09
C THR A 2 -6.09 10.06 -12.86
N VAL A 3 -5.73 10.83 -11.83
CA VAL A 3 -5.37 10.28 -10.50
C VAL A 3 -6.53 9.47 -9.93
N ASP A 4 -7.75 10.01 -9.99
CA ASP A 4 -8.95 9.33 -9.51
C ASP A 4 -9.19 8.00 -10.21
N ASP A 5 -8.99 7.92 -11.54
CA ASP A 5 -9.12 6.66 -12.27
C ASP A 5 -8.16 5.58 -11.72
N LEU A 6 -6.94 5.97 -11.36
CA LEU A 6 -5.93 5.06 -10.84
C LEU A 6 -6.21 4.65 -9.39
N VAL A 7 -6.65 5.57 -8.54
CA VAL A 7 -7.09 5.28 -7.17
C VAL A 7 -8.25 4.27 -7.18
N ARG A 8 -9.22 4.45 -8.10
CA ARG A 8 -10.32 3.49 -8.27
C ARG A 8 -9.81 2.11 -8.64
N ILE A 9 -8.81 2.00 -9.51
CA ILE A 9 -8.18 0.71 -9.86
C ILE A 9 -7.49 0.06 -8.64
N LEU A 10 -6.90 0.85 -7.75
CA LEU A 10 -6.26 0.36 -6.52
C LEU A 10 -7.26 -0.20 -5.51
N LYS A 11 -8.49 0.34 -5.43
CA LYS A 11 -9.48 0.01 -4.38
C LYS A 11 -10.68 -0.82 -4.85
N GLU A 12 -11.31 -0.43 -5.96
CA GLU A 12 -12.67 -0.88 -6.30
C GLU A 12 -12.75 -2.31 -6.85
N PRO A 13 -11.92 -2.72 -7.84
CA PRO A 13 -12.03 -4.05 -8.43
C PRO A 13 -12.01 -5.17 -7.38
N ARG A 14 -12.67 -6.30 -7.69
CA ARG A 14 -12.65 -7.46 -6.79
C ARG A 14 -11.22 -7.94 -6.51
N ASN A 15 -10.38 -7.90 -7.54
CA ASN A 15 -8.98 -8.31 -7.47
C ASN A 15 -8.04 -7.08 -7.43
N ALA A 16 -8.45 -5.99 -6.78
CA ALA A 16 -7.61 -4.79 -6.68
C ALA A 16 -6.34 -5.05 -5.86
N LEU A 17 -5.27 -4.30 -6.13
CA LEU A 17 -3.97 -4.51 -5.48
C LEU A 17 -4.07 -4.36 -3.96
N VAL A 18 -4.74 -3.30 -3.46
CA VAL A 18 -4.93 -3.08 -2.02
C VAL A 18 -5.54 -4.31 -1.34
N LYS A 19 -6.59 -4.88 -1.94
CA LYS A 19 -7.26 -6.08 -1.40
C LYS A 19 -6.37 -7.32 -1.42
N GLN A 20 -5.51 -7.46 -2.42
CA GLN A 20 -4.54 -8.57 -2.48
C GLN A 20 -3.56 -8.49 -1.32
N TYR A 21 -3.01 -7.30 -1.04
CA TYR A 21 -2.08 -7.09 0.07
C TYR A 21 -2.75 -7.18 1.44
N GLN A 22 -3.97 -6.68 1.57
CA GLN A 22 -4.78 -6.87 2.78
C GLN A 22 -5.03 -8.35 3.08
N THR A 23 -5.39 -9.13 2.05
CA THR A 23 -5.56 -10.58 2.20
C THR A 23 -4.26 -11.26 2.59
N LEU A 24 -3.14 -10.83 2.01
CA LEU A 24 -1.83 -11.41 2.30
C LEU A 24 -1.43 -11.19 3.76
N LEU A 25 -1.54 -9.97 4.30
CA LEU A 25 -1.24 -9.68 5.71
C LEU A 25 -2.22 -10.33 6.67
N SER A 26 -3.47 -10.55 6.24
CA SER A 26 -4.46 -11.23 7.08
C SER A 26 -4.09 -12.68 7.42
N TYR A 27 -3.19 -13.31 6.65
CA TYR A 27 -2.68 -14.65 7.00
C TYR A 27 -1.80 -14.65 8.26
N ASP A 28 -1.25 -13.50 8.62
CA ASP A 28 -0.47 -13.29 9.85
C ASP A 28 -1.32 -12.62 10.95
N ASP A 29 -2.66 -12.61 10.80
CA ASP A 29 -3.60 -11.92 11.69
C ASP A 29 -3.34 -10.41 11.85
N VAL A 30 -2.80 -9.78 10.78
CA VAL A 30 -2.51 -8.34 10.71
C VAL A 30 -3.45 -7.65 9.72
N GLU A 31 -4.09 -6.56 10.16
CA GLU A 31 -4.89 -5.69 9.30
C GLU A 31 -4.00 -4.68 8.56
N LEU A 32 -4.36 -4.36 7.31
CA LEU A 32 -3.63 -3.40 6.48
C LEU A 32 -4.57 -2.29 6.01
N GLU A 33 -4.24 -1.06 6.39
CA GLU A 33 -4.93 0.15 5.97
C GLU A 33 -4.03 1.01 5.08
N PHE A 34 -4.65 1.68 4.11
CA PHE A 34 -4.00 2.72 3.33
C PHE A 34 -4.77 4.00 3.56
N ASP A 35 -4.06 5.06 3.90
CA ASP A 35 -4.65 6.40 3.90
C ASP A 35 -5.05 6.80 2.48
N ASP A 36 -6.10 7.61 2.36
CA ASP A 36 -6.54 8.09 1.05
C ASP A 36 -5.43 8.90 0.35
N GLU A 37 -4.64 9.66 1.11
CA GLU A 37 -3.49 10.40 0.60
C GLU A 37 -2.37 9.47 0.09
N ALA A 38 -2.16 8.31 0.72
CA ALA A 38 -1.20 7.31 0.26
C ALA A 38 -1.62 6.75 -1.11
N LEU A 39 -2.92 6.46 -1.29
CA LEU A 39 -3.44 5.95 -2.56
C LEU A 39 -3.36 7.01 -3.68
N GLN A 40 -3.62 8.27 -3.36
CA GLN A 40 -3.42 9.38 -4.28
C GLN A 40 -1.96 9.50 -4.67
N GLU A 41 -1.03 9.43 -3.72
CA GLU A 41 0.40 9.51 -3.98
C GLU A 41 0.90 8.37 -4.88
N ILE A 42 0.46 7.14 -4.66
CA ILE A 42 0.75 6.00 -5.54
C ILE A 42 0.28 6.29 -6.98
N ALA A 43 -0.93 6.83 -7.14
CA ALA A 43 -1.48 7.20 -8.43
C ALA A 43 -0.70 8.35 -9.10
N HIS A 44 -0.28 9.36 -8.33
CA HIS A 44 0.57 10.45 -8.81
C HIS A 44 1.91 9.93 -9.34
N LYS A 45 2.63 9.14 -8.54
CA LYS A 45 3.91 8.54 -8.95
C LYS A 45 3.77 7.68 -10.21
N ALA A 46 2.66 6.96 -10.38
CA ALA A 46 2.42 6.17 -11.58
C ALA A 46 2.23 7.03 -12.85
N ILE A 47 1.64 8.21 -12.71
CA ILE A 47 1.51 9.20 -13.79
C ILE A 47 2.87 9.81 -14.10
N GLU A 48 3.63 10.23 -13.09
CA GLU A 48 4.97 10.82 -13.24
C GLU A 48 5.95 9.85 -13.92
N ARG A 49 5.93 8.57 -13.52
CA ARG A 49 6.72 7.50 -14.14
C ARG A 49 6.25 7.17 -15.58
N LYS A 50 5.18 7.80 -16.09
CA LYS A 50 4.56 7.58 -17.42
C LYS A 50 4.15 6.13 -17.68
N THR A 51 3.83 5.39 -16.63
CA THR A 51 3.46 3.97 -16.68
C THR A 51 1.95 3.75 -16.53
N GLY A 52 1.22 4.72 -15.96
CA GLY A 52 -0.22 4.61 -15.71
C GLY A 52 -0.54 3.39 -14.84
N ALA A 53 -1.62 2.67 -15.15
CA ALA A 53 -2.05 1.49 -14.38
C ALA A 53 -0.98 0.39 -14.23
N ARG A 54 -0.05 0.29 -15.20
CA ARG A 54 1.02 -0.73 -15.15
C ARG A 54 2.04 -0.47 -14.05
N GLY A 55 2.25 0.81 -13.69
CA GLY A 55 3.20 1.19 -12.63
C GLY A 55 2.66 1.05 -11.21
N LEU A 56 1.35 0.94 -11.04
CA LEU A 56 0.72 0.85 -9.71
C LEU A 56 1.26 -0.33 -8.91
N ARG A 57 1.42 -1.49 -9.56
CA ARG A 57 1.93 -2.70 -8.93
C ARG A 57 3.35 -2.50 -8.39
N SER A 58 4.26 -1.96 -9.20
CA SER A 58 5.65 -1.80 -8.79
C SER A 58 5.81 -0.80 -7.64
N ILE A 59 4.99 0.25 -7.61
CA ILE A 59 5.03 1.25 -6.52
C ILE A 59 4.53 0.62 -5.22
N ILE A 60 3.40 -0.12 -5.27
CA ILE A 60 2.92 -0.84 -4.08
C ILE A 60 3.92 -1.91 -3.62
N GLU A 61 4.50 -2.68 -4.54
CA GLU A 61 5.51 -3.69 -4.22
C GLU A 61 6.72 -3.06 -3.51
N GLU A 62 7.18 -1.90 -3.98
CA GLU A 62 8.25 -1.11 -3.38
C GLU A 62 7.88 -0.65 -1.96
N THR A 63 6.70 -0.03 -1.78
CA THR A 63 6.21 0.44 -0.46
C THR A 63 6.00 -0.70 0.53
N MET A 64 5.53 -1.86 0.07
CA MET A 64 5.21 -3.00 0.92
C MET A 64 6.40 -3.91 1.21
N LEU A 65 7.54 -3.72 0.55
CA LEU A 65 8.69 -4.62 0.67
C LEU A 65 9.20 -4.68 2.12
N ASP A 66 9.39 -3.51 2.74
CA ASP A 66 9.84 -3.42 4.13
C ASP A 66 8.79 -3.97 5.10
N VAL A 67 7.51 -3.69 4.86
CA VAL A 67 6.40 -4.22 5.68
C VAL A 67 6.41 -5.75 5.68
N MET A 68 6.51 -6.36 4.49
CA MET A 68 6.49 -7.81 4.33
C MET A 68 7.69 -8.50 4.96
N PHE A 69 8.80 -7.77 5.14
CA PHE A 69 9.99 -8.29 5.80
C PHE A 69 9.95 -8.08 7.32
N GLU A 70 9.52 -6.90 7.77
CA GLU A 70 9.55 -6.53 9.18
C GLU A 70 8.40 -7.17 9.98
N VAL A 71 7.17 -7.15 9.45
CA VAL A 71 5.96 -7.60 10.17
C VAL A 71 6.06 -9.05 10.66
N PRO A 72 6.51 -10.04 9.87
CA PRO A 72 6.62 -11.42 10.35
C PRO A 72 7.57 -11.62 11.54
N SER A 73 8.50 -10.68 11.77
CA SER A 73 9.46 -10.71 12.87
C SER A 73 9.05 -9.90 14.11
N GLN A 74 7.97 -9.11 14.01
CA GLN A 74 7.50 -8.24 15.07
C GLN A 74 6.40 -8.95 15.88
N GLU A 75 6.57 -9.03 17.19
CA GLU A 75 5.53 -9.60 18.05
C GLU A 75 4.38 -8.58 18.25
N ASN A 76 3.14 -9.09 18.24
CA ASN A 76 1.92 -8.36 18.59
C ASN A 76 1.48 -7.21 17.67
N VAL A 77 2.04 -7.09 16.46
CA VAL A 77 1.49 -6.18 15.44
C VAL A 77 0.06 -6.60 15.10
N LYS A 78 -0.86 -5.64 15.07
CA LYS A 78 -2.28 -5.86 14.69
C LYS A 78 -2.70 -5.04 13.50
N LEU A 79 -2.11 -3.87 13.30
CA LEU A 79 -2.41 -3.00 12.18
C LEU A 79 -1.12 -2.47 11.57
N VAL A 80 -1.08 -2.45 10.24
CA VAL A 80 -0.15 -1.66 9.47
C VAL A 80 -0.94 -0.57 8.75
N ARG A 81 -0.57 0.69 8.93
CA ARG A 81 -1.12 1.82 8.18
C ARG A 81 -0.07 2.39 7.23
N ILE A 82 -0.38 2.38 5.94
CA ILE A 82 0.42 2.98 4.88
C ILE A 82 0.02 4.44 4.72
N THR A 83 0.92 5.34 5.08
CA THR A 83 0.75 6.79 4.93
C THR A 83 1.34 7.30 3.62
N LYS A 84 1.12 8.58 3.30
CA LYS A 84 1.76 9.22 2.15
C LYS A 84 3.28 9.20 2.24
N GLU A 85 3.83 9.49 3.42
CA GLU A 85 5.27 9.56 3.68
C GLU A 85 5.95 8.20 3.47
N ALA A 86 5.24 7.11 3.79
CA ALA A 86 5.70 5.76 3.50
C ALA A 86 5.77 5.47 1.99
N VAL A 87 4.80 5.97 1.21
CA VAL A 87 4.84 5.88 -0.26
C VAL A 87 5.95 6.75 -0.85
N ASP A 88 6.22 7.91 -0.24
CA ASP A 88 7.33 8.79 -0.62
C ASP A 88 8.72 8.26 -0.21
N GLY A 89 8.77 7.28 0.68
CA GLY A 89 10.00 6.73 1.24
C GLY A 89 10.69 7.69 2.21
N THR A 90 9.98 8.68 2.74
CA THR A 90 10.50 9.65 3.70
C THR A 90 10.33 9.19 5.14
N GLU A 91 9.31 8.37 5.41
CA GLU A 91 9.08 7.73 6.70
C GLU A 91 8.70 6.26 6.52
N LYS A 92 8.67 5.51 7.63
CA LYS A 92 8.21 4.12 7.63
C LYS A 92 6.68 4.05 7.82
N PRO A 93 6.03 2.98 7.36
CA PRO A 93 4.65 2.67 7.74
C PRO A 93 4.45 2.66 9.25
N ILE A 94 3.23 3.01 9.68
CA ILE A 94 2.86 2.99 11.09
C ILE A 94 2.46 1.55 11.45
N LEU A 95 3.07 1.02 12.51
CA LEU A 95 2.74 -0.28 13.09
C LEU A 95 2.01 -0.05 14.42
N GLU A 96 0.80 -0.57 14.56
CA GLU A 96 0.08 -0.56 15.83
C GLU A 96 0.10 -1.96 16.45
N THR A 97 0.50 -2.03 17.72
CA THR A 97 0.60 -3.28 18.50
C THR A 97 -0.50 -3.35 19.55
N ALA A 98 -0.96 -4.57 19.88
CA ALA A 98 -1.91 -4.81 20.98
C ALA A 98 -1.23 -4.92 22.35
#